data_AF-A0A101XNP0-F1
#
_entry.id   AF-A0A101XNP0-F1
#
_cell.length_a   1.000
_cell.length_b   1.000
_cell.length_c   1.000
_cell.angle_alpha   90.00
_cell.angle_beta   90.00
_cell.angle_gamma   90.00
#
_symmetry.space_group_name_H-M   'P 1'
#
loop_
_entity.id
_entity.type
_entity.pdbx_description
1 polymer ?
#
loop_
_entity_poly.entity_id
_entity_poly.type
_entity_poly.pdbx_seq_one_letter_code
_entity_poly.pdbx_strand_id
1 'polypeptide(L)'
;MKPWVSRVAFLLALTAPLALPSFAAEQALGLKQKMVTLMPSAHMKVSGQAQMTILPHGGMRVRVALTGVGQGARVLDALSFGTYGAGPSIPGFRLAKPVWENGQWVSETTVPKVAFIPETGWCFKVFEEVGGREKMIAMADLGPIAKGTAEQQKETATSIVSLQIGPLSSMITAAQAKHGLTGDVMVQTGNMMPAMAMTDHGQKVNMHLELHVFSRQTGAVELGLMPKIELISEKTGVKTIVQSVPMYSSKTGIPDYHYGNAVAVKPGRYTVNVQIGKEKIVFRGVLITKAMISGKASPGGMTGMGNMSGMSGM
;
A
#
# COMPACT_ATOMS: atom_id res chain seq x y z
N MET A 1 -7.57 -44.84 55.85
CA MET A 1 -8.05 -43.48 56.22
C MET A 1 -7.15 -42.46 55.53
N LYS A 2 -7.72 -41.50 54.78
CA LYS A 2 -7.02 -40.28 54.33
C LYS A 2 -6.61 -39.46 55.57
N PRO A 3 -5.54 -38.66 55.47
CA PRO A 3 -5.81 -37.23 55.28
C PRO A 3 -4.95 -36.57 54.20
N TRP A 4 -5.39 -35.36 53.89
CA TRP A 4 -5.11 -34.51 52.74
C TRP A 4 -4.50 -33.23 53.31
N VAL A 5 -3.25 -32.88 53.00
CA VAL A 5 -2.74 -31.50 53.08
C VAL A 5 -1.61 -31.30 52.06
N SER A 6 -1.79 -30.27 51.24
CA SER A 6 -0.93 -29.76 50.17
C SER A 6 0.48 -29.34 50.62
N ARG A 7 1.47 -29.55 49.76
CA ARG A 7 2.70 -28.74 49.75
C ARG A 7 2.96 -28.20 48.35
N VAL A 8 2.76 -26.88 48.27
CA VAL A 8 3.12 -25.96 47.20
C VAL A 8 4.64 -25.98 47.05
N ALA A 9 5.14 -26.28 45.85
CA ALA A 9 6.51 -25.96 45.47
C ALA A 9 6.51 -24.56 44.85
N PHE A 10 7.22 -23.65 45.53
CA PHE A 10 7.49 -22.28 45.09
C PHE A 10 8.47 -22.34 43.91
N LEU A 11 8.01 -22.03 42.69
CA LEU A 11 8.88 -21.64 41.58
C LEU A 11 8.55 -20.18 41.26
N LEU A 12 9.38 -19.27 41.76
CA LEU A 12 9.30 -17.84 41.44
C LEU A 12 9.88 -17.63 40.03
N ALA A 13 9.05 -17.88 39.02
CA ALA A 13 9.30 -17.33 37.70
C ALA A 13 8.89 -15.85 37.74
N LEU A 14 9.88 -14.96 37.71
CA LEU A 14 9.67 -13.54 37.41
C LEU A 14 9.11 -13.42 35.98
N THR A 15 7.79 -13.52 35.83
CA THR A 15 7.08 -13.00 34.67
C THR A 15 6.81 -11.52 34.92
N ALA A 16 7.82 -10.69 34.71
CA ALA A 16 7.54 -9.30 34.40
C ALA A 16 6.93 -9.29 32.98
N PRO A 17 5.74 -8.70 32.77
CA PRO A 17 5.29 -8.43 31.41
C PRO A 17 6.34 -7.51 30.77
N LEU A 18 7.02 -7.99 29.73
CA LEU A 18 7.84 -7.13 28.89
C LEU A 18 6.89 -6.06 28.33
N ALA A 19 7.00 -4.85 28.86
CA ALA A 19 6.24 -3.71 28.36
C ALA A 19 6.54 -3.61 26.87
N LEU A 20 5.50 -3.67 26.04
CA LEU A 20 5.65 -3.40 24.62
C LEU A 20 6.31 -2.04 24.45
N PRO A 21 7.26 -1.88 23.50
CA PRO A 21 7.88 -0.60 23.25
C PRO A 21 6.80 0.45 22.95
N SER A 22 7.00 1.66 23.45
CA SER A 22 6.12 2.79 23.15
C SER A 22 6.19 3.14 21.66
N PHE A 23 5.17 3.81 21.13
CA PHE A 23 5.19 4.31 19.75
C PHE A 23 6.42 5.15 19.41
N ALA A 24 6.95 5.89 20.38
CA ALA A 24 8.18 6.67 20.21
C ALA A 24 9.40 5.76 20.00
N ALA A 25 9.47 4.62 20.70
CA ALA A 25 10.52 3.63 20.50
C ALA A 25 10.37 2.91 19.15
N GLU A 26 9.15 2.63 18.69
CA GLU A 26 8.88 2.05 17.37
C GLU A 26 9.25 2.98 16.21
N GLN A 27 9.04 4.29 16.37
CA GLN A 27 9.45 5.30 15.40
C GLN A 27 10.98 5.37 15.30
N ALA A 28 11.69 5.23 16.43
CA ALA A 28 13.15 5.13 16.46
C ALA A 28 13.68 3.84 15.81
N LEU A 29 12.87 2.78 15.74
CA LEU A 29 13.18 1.53 15.06
C LEU A 29 12.89 1.55 13.55
N GLY A 30 12.39 2.67 13.00
CA GLY A 30 12.16 2.82 11.55
C GLY A 30 10.99 2.00 11.00
N LEU A 31 10.04 1.57 11.84
CA LEU A 31 8.86 0.86 11.37
C LEU A 31 8.00 1.76 10.47
N LYS A 32 7.42 1.19 9.40
CA LYS A 32 6.52 1.93 8.51
C LYS A 32 5.27 2.35 9.28
N GLN A 33 5.08 3.66 9.41
CA GLN A 33 3.92 4.26 10.05
C GLN A 33 3.09 5.01 9.02
N LYS A 34 1.76 4.92 9.13
CA LYS A 34 0.84 5.78 8.37
C LYS A 34 -0.05 6.54 9.34
N MET A 35 -0.07 7.86 9.16
CA MET A 35 -1.00 8.75 9.83
C MET A 35 -2.22 8.96 8.93
N VAL A 36 -3.40 8.69 9.47
CA VAL A 36 -4.68 8.95 8.81
C VAL A 36 -5.42 9.99 9.64
N THR A 37 -5.69 11.14 9.04
CA THR A 37 -6.56 12.15 9.65
C THR A 37 -8.01 11.70 9.54
N LEU A 38 -8.69 11.55 10.68
CA LEU A 38 -10.12 11.29 10.75
C LEU A 38 -10.85 12.61 10.53
N MET A 39 -11.61 12.68 9.43
CA MET A 39 -12.41 13.85 9.12
C MET A 39 -13.58 13.96 10.11
N PRO A 40 -13.90 15.18 10.58
CA PRO A 40 -15.04 15.38 11.46
C PRO A 40 -16.35 14.99 10.79
N SER A 41 -17.20 14.29 11.54
CA SER A 41 -18.60 14.09 11.14
C SER A 41 -19.30 15.44 11.08
N ALA A 42 -20.20 15.63 10.11
CA ALA A 42 -21.00 16.85 9.96
C ALA A 42 -21.81 17.21 11.23
N HIS A 43 -21.99 16.24 12.14
CA HIS A 43 -22.77 16.38 13.36
C HIS A 43 -21.93 16.48 14.64
N MET A 44 -20.60 16.34 14.58
CA MET A 44 -19.72 16.40 15.76
C MET A 44 -18.40 17.12 15.43
N LYS A 45 -18.00 18.11 16.24
CA LYS A 45 -16.68 18.77 16.18
C LYS A 45 -15.56 17.87 16.73
N VAL A 46 -15.56 16.60 16.33
CA VAL A 46 -14.57 15.60 16.74
C VAL A 46 -13.66 15.36 15.56
N SER A 47 -12.38 15.63 15.74
CA SER A 47 -11.32 15.25 14.80
C SER A 47 -10.43 14.21 15.47
N GLY A 48 -9.70 13.44 14.67
CA GLY A 48 -8.78 12.47 15.24
C GLY A 48 -7.65 12.10 14.30
N GLN A 49 -6.71 11.35 14.83
CA GLN A 49 -5.62 10.76 14.09
C GLN A 49 -5.58 9.27 14.40
N ALA A 50 -5.53 8.44 13.35
CA ALA A 50 -5.19 7.04 13.48
C ALA A 50 -3.75 6.85 13.01
N GLN A 51 -2.90 6.32 13.88
CA GLN A 51 -1.55 5.89 13.57
C GLN A 51 -1.56 4.37 13.46
N MET A 52 -1.13 3.87 12.31
CA MET A 52 -1.04 2.43 12.04
C MET A 52 0.43 2.06 11.86
N THR A 53 0.90 1.06 12.59
CA THR A 53 2.28 0.56 12.56
C THR A 53 2.27 -0.93 12.27
N ILE A 54 2.97 -1.37 11.22
CA ILE A 54 3.16 -2.81 10.98
C ILE A 54 4.30 -3.30 11.86
N LEU A 55 4.02 -4.34 12.64
CA LEU A 55 4.97 -4.96 13.56
C LEU A 55 5.85 -5.98 12.82
N PRO A 56 7.09 -6.24 13.30
CA PRO A 56 8.02 -7.18 12.65
C PRO A 56 7.47 -8.59 12.42
N HIS A 57 6.49 -9.03 13.23
CA HIS A 57 5.84 -10.34 13.11
C HIS A 57 4.60 -10.33 12.19
N GLY A 58 4.40 -9.27 11.39
CA GLY A 58 3.25 -9.16 10.46
C GLY A 58 1.91 -8.79 11.12
N GLY A 59 1.92 -8.50 12.43
CA GLY A 59 0.78 -7.89 13.11
C GLY A 59 0.72 -6.39 12.84
N MET A 60 -0.37 -5.75 13.26
CA MET A 60 -0.53 -4.30 13.11
C MET A 60 -0.95 -3.68 14.43
N ARG A 61 -0.22 -2.65 14.87
CA ARG A 61 -0.62 -1.81 16.00
C ARG A 61 -1.38 -0.62 15.46
N VAL A 62 -2.57 -0.37 16.00
CA VAL A 62 -3.40 0.79 15.66
C VAL A 62 -3.58 1.63 16.90
N ARG A 63 -3.16 2.89 16.84
CA ARG A 63 -3.41 3.90 17.86
C ARG A 63 -4.35 4.95 17.29
N VAL A 64 -5.47 5.17 17.96
CA VAL A 64 -6.41 6.22 17.61
C VAL A 64 -6.38 7.27 18.70
N ALA A 65 -6.14 8.52 18.30
CA ALA A 65 -6.19 9.69 19.17
C ALA A 65 -7.34 10.60 18.70
N LEU A 66 -8.27 10.91 19.60
CA LEU A 66 -9.40 11.81 19.33
C LEU A 66 -9.20 13.15 20.06
N THR A 67 -9.45 14.24 19.34
CA THR A 67 -9.45 15.62 19.82
C THR A 67 -10.82 16.26 19.72
N GLY A 68 -11.11 17.24 20.57
CA GLY A 68 -12.39 17.96 20.58
C GLY A 68 -13.51 17.24 21.35
N VAL A 69 -13.19 16.15 22.05
CA VAL A 69 -14.09 15.43 22.95
C VAL A 69 -13.69 15.76 24.39
N GLY A 70 -14.63 16.24 25.21
CA GLY A 70 -14.35 16.52 26.62
C GLY A 70 -14.08 15.25 27.45
N GLN A 71 -13.34 15.39 28.54
CA GLN A 71 -12.99 14.29 29.46
C GLN A 71 -14.22 13.58 30.07
N GLY A 72 -15.37 14.26 30.14
CA GLY A 72 -16.63 13.70 30.65
C GLY A 72 -17.50 12.98 29.59
N ALA A 73 -17.09 12.94 28.33
CA ALA A 73 -17.86 12.29 27.28
C ALA A 73 -17.77 10.75 27.38
N ARG A 74 -18.88 10.06 27.10
CA ARG A 74 -18.87 8.59 26.94
C ARG A 74 -18.25 8.23 25.59
N VAL A 75 -16.95 7.94 25.57
CA VAL A 75 -16.18 7.67 24.33
C VAL A 75 -16.37 6.25 23.78
N LEU A 76 -17.06 5.38 24.52
CA LEU A 76 -17.43 4.05 24.03
C LEU A 76 -18.27 4.10 22.74
N ASP A 77 -18.99 5.19 22.49
CA ASP A 77 -19.81 5.38 21.28
C ASP A 77 -19.05 6.06 20.12
N ALA A 78 -17.90 6.70 20.39
CA ALA A 78 -17.15 7.49 19.39
C ALA A 78 -16.04 6.70 18.68
N LEU A 79 -15.67 5.54 19.23
CA LEU A 79 -14.60 4.67 18.71
C LEU A 79 -15.14 3.35 18.12
N SER A 80 -16.43 3.28 17.78
CA SER A 80 -16.92 2.26 16.85
C SER A 80 -16.57 2.68 15.42
N PHE A 81 -15.78 1.89 14.70
CA PHE A 81 -15.64 2.05 13.25
C PHE A 81 -17.01 1.80 12.60
N GLY A 82 -17.79 2.86 12.41
CA GLY A 82 -19.05 2.82 11.71
C GLY A 82 -18.78 2.60 10.23
N THR A 83 -19.27 1.50 9.68
CA THR A 83 -19.49 1.40 8.24
C THR A 83 -20.42 2.53 7.82
N TYR A 84 -20.12 3.21 6.72
CA TYR A 84 -21.13 4.00 6.01
C TYR A 84 -22.27 3.04 5.63
N GLY A 85 -23.39 3.09 6.36
CA GLY A 85 -24.54 2.20 6.18
C GLY A 85 -24.83 1.34 7.42
N ALA A 86 -26.07 1.40 7.90
CA ALA A 86 -26.56 0.77 9.12
C ALA A 86 -26.29 -0.75 9.17
N GLY A 87 -25.44 -1.17 10.10
CA GLY A 87 -25.16 -2.57 10.40
C GLY A 87 -24.54 -2.70 11.80
N PRO A 88 -24.72 -3.84 12.50
CA PRO A 88 -24.32 -3.99 13.89
C PRO A 88 -22.79 -3.96 14.05
N SER A 89 -22.35 -3.45 15.21
CA SER A 89 -20.97 -3.45 15.70
C SER A 89 -20.17 -4.69 15.28
N ILE A 90 -18.96 -4.48 14.75
CA ILE A 90 -18.00 -5.53 14.39
C ILE A 90 -17.76 -6.46 15.60
N PRO A 91 -18.22 -7.72 15.57
CA PRO A 91 -17.93 -8.68 16.64
C PRO A 91 -16.44 -9.06 16.57
N GLY A 92 -15.66 -8.69 17.58
CA GLY A 92 -14.27 -9.14 17.75
C GLY A 92 -13.21 -8.06 17.64
N PHE A 93 -13.50 -6.90 17.03
CA PHE A 93 -12.58 -5.75 17.02
C PHE A 93 -12.93 -4.78 18.15
N ARG A 94 -12.46 -5.07 19.37
CA ARG A 94 -12.49 -4.08 20.45
C ARG A 94 -11.16 -3.35 20.45
N LEU A 95 -11.22 -2.07 20.10
CA LEU A 95 -10.23 -1.12 20.59
C LEU A 95 -10.11 -1.30 22.11
N ALA A 96 -8.89 -1.24 22.64
CA ALA A 96 -8.72 -1.26 24.09
C ALA A 96 -9.56 -0.14 24.71
N LYS A 97 -9.87 -0.28 26.01
CA LYS A 97 -10.61 0.77 26.71
C LYS A 97 -9.84 2.09 26.51
N PRO A 98 -10.45 3.13 25.91
CA PRO A 98 -9.75 4.37 25.66
C PRO A 98 -9.35 5.01 26.99
N VAL A 99 -8.15 5.59 27.01
CA VAL A 99 -7.57 6.30 28.16
C VAL A 99 -7.47 7.77 27.80
N TRP A 100 -7.75 8.65 28.76
CA TRP A 100 -7.57 10.09 28.60
C TRP A 100 -6.10 10.45 28.87
N GLU A 101 -5.39 10.91 27.85
CA GLU A 101 -3.96 11.24 27.92
C GLU A 101 -3.70 12.55 27.17
N ASN A 102 -3.01 13.50 27.81
CA ASN A 102 -2.58 14.77 27.20
C ASN A 102 -3.69 15.55 26.49
N GLY A 103 -4.90 15.56 27.05
CA GLY A 103 -6.06 16.27 26.48
C GLY A 103 -6.74 15.55 25.31
N GLN A 104 -6.45 14.27 25.11
CA GLN A 104 -7.00 13.43 24.04
C GLN A 104 -7.50 12.10 24.60
N TRP A 105 -8.47 11.51 23.92
CA TRP A 105 -8.81 10.09 24.15
C TRP A 105 -7.92 9.23 23.25
N VAL A 106 -7.15 8.34 23.85
CA VAL A 106 -6.23 7.43 23.17
C VAL A 106 -6.72 6.01 23.36
N SER A 107 -6.83 5.25 22.27
CA SER A 107 -6.97 3.80 22.33
C SER A 107 -5.90 3.14 21.48
N GLU A 108 -5.33 2.07 22.01
CA GLU A 108 -4.31 1.27 21.34
C GLU A 108 -4.75 -0.18 21.27
N THR A 109 -4.65 -0.81 20.12
CA THR A 109 -4.89 -2.26 19.98
C THR A 109 -3.86 -2.87 19.06
N THR A 110 -3.52 -4.13 19.32
CA THR A 110 -2.65 -4.93 18.45
C THR A 110 -3.50 -5.98 17.75
N VAL A 111 -3.44 -5.96 16.43
CA VAL A 111 -4.10 -6.93 15.58
C VAL A 111 -3.09 -8.04 15.25
N PRO A 112 -3.33 -9.28 15.68
CA PRO A 112 -2.33 -10.34 15.60
C PRO A 112 -2.02 -10.75 14.16
N LYS A 113 -2.99 -10.65 13.25
CA LYS A 113 -2.83 -11.04 11.85
C LYS A 113 -3.69 -10.19 10.93
N VAL A 114 -3.05 -9.58 9.94
CA VAL A 114 -3.69 -8.73 8.96
C VAL A 114 -3.28 -9.23 7.57
N ALA A 115 -4.25 -9.58 6.71
CA ALA A 115 -3.96 -9.86 5.31
C ALA A 115 -4.43 -8.70 4.44
N PHE A 116 -3.54 -8.24 3.57
CA PHE A 116 -3.89 -7.27 2.54
C PHE A 116 -4.83 -7.93 1.52
N ILE A 117 -5.87 -7.23 1.07
CA ILE A 117 -6.68 -7.65 -0.07
C ILE A 117 -6.14 -6.93 -1.31
N PRO A 118 -5.47 -7.66 -2.22
CA PRO A 118 -4.96 -7.12 -3.47
C PRO A 118 -6.06 -6.45 -4.31
N GLU A 119 -7.21 -7.11 -4.42
CA GLU A 119 -8.24 -6.82 -5.43
C GLU A 119 -8.99 -5.49 -5.22
N THR A 120 -8.88 -4.88 -4.04
CA THR A 120 -9.65 -3.68 -3.68
C THR A 120 -8.77 -2.46 -3.43
N GLY A 121 -7.44 -2.62 -3.40
CA GLY A 121 -6.51 -1.60 -2.88
C GLY A 121 -6.70 -1.39 -1.38
N TRP A 122 -5.61 -1.12 -0.65
CA TRP A 122 -5.52 -0.82 0.79
C TRP A 122 -6.64 -1.29 1.72
N CYS A 123 -7.12 -2.52 1.51
CA CYS A 123 -8.09 -3.17 2.36
C CYS A 123 -7.36 -4.21 3.19
N PHE A 124 -7.61 -4.19 4.49
CA PHE A 124 -7.06 -5.16 5.41
C PHE A 124 -8.17 -6.10 5.86
N LYS A 125 -7.97 -7.40 5.67
CA LYS A 125 -8.75 -8.44 6.35
C LYS A 125 -8.12 -8.69 7.70
N VAL A 126 -8.90 -8.48 8.74
CA VAL A 126 -8.54 -8.89 10.09
C VAL A 126 -9.05 -10.30 10.32
N PHE A 127 -8.14 -11.19 10.74
CA PHE A 127 -8.48 -12.57 11.08
C PHE A 127 -8.36 -12.78 12.57
N GLU A 128 -9.24 -13.64 13.08
CA GLU A 128 -9.14 -14.23 14.41
C GLU A 128 -9.06 -15.75 14.25
N GLU A 129 -8.22 -16.39 15.06
CA GLU A 129 -8.18 -17.84 15.16
C GLU A 129 -9.19 -18.29 16.21
N VAL A 130 -10.25 -18.97 15.78
CA VAL A 130 -11.31 -19.47 16.67
C VAL A 130 -11.37 -20.99 16.51
N GLY A 131 -10.89 -21.71 17.53
CA GLY A 131 -10.89 -23.18 17.53
C GLY A 131 -10.05 -23.80 16.41
N GLY A 132 -8.87 -23.23 16.12
CA GLY A 132 -7.97 -23.71 15.07
C GLY A 132 -8.43 -23.43 13.63
N ARG A 133 -9.44 -22.57 13.45
CA ARG A 133 -9.89 -22.10 12.13
C ARG A 133 -9.78 -20.58 12.05
N GLU A 134 -9.30 -20.08 10.91
CA GLU A 134 -9.26 -18.65 10.65
C GLU A 134 -10.65 -18.14 10.28
N LYS A 135 -11.13 -17.14 11.01
CA LYS A 135 -12.37 -16.42 10.70
C LYS A 135 -12.04 -14.97 10.38
N MET A 136 -12.52 -14.50 9.23
CA MET A 136 -12.47 -13.08 8.89
C MET A 136 -13.47 -12.32 9.78
N ILE A 137 -13.00 -11.32 10.52
CA ILE A 137 -13.84 -10.57 11.46
C ILE A 137 -14.04 -9.10 11.06
N ALA A 138 -13.17 -8.53 10.22
CA ALA A 138 -13.34 -7.17 9.69
C ALA A 138 -12.64 -6.99 8.35
N MET A 139 -13.15 -6.03 7.57
CA MET A 139 -12.51 -5.49 6.37
C MET A 139 -12.49 -3.96 6.51
N ALA A 140 -11.30 -3.35 6.51
CA ALA A 140 -11.15 -1.90 6.59
C ALA A 140 -10.58 -1.37 5.26
N ASP A 141 -11.31 -0.47 4.61
CA ASP A 141 -10.90 0.27 3.41
C ASP A 141 -10.22 1.59 3.85
N LEU A 142 -8.91 1.75 3.60
CA LEU A 142 -8.15 2.95 3.98
C LEU A 142 -8.24 4.10 2.98
N GLY A 143 -9.23 4.08 2.09
CA GLY A 143 -9.57 5.19 1.22
C GLY A 143 -9.30 4.89 -0.25
N PRO A 144 -9.78 5.77 -1.14
CA PRO A 144 -9.83 5.48 -2.56
C PRO A 144 -8.41 5.29 -3.10
N ILE A 145 -8.17 4.16 -3.76
CA ILE A 145 -7.21 4.08 -4.86
C ILE A 145 -7.40 5.35 -5.70
N ALA A 146 -6.32 6.04 -6.07
CA ALA A 146 -6.40 7.18 -6.98
C ALA A 146 -7.34 6.81 -8.14
N LYS A 147 -8.48 7.52 -8.26
CA LYS A 147 -9.54 7.19 -9.22
C LYS A 147 -8.90 6.87 -10.57
N GLY A 148 -9.06 5.64 -11.05
CA GLY A 148 -8.50 5.23 -12.33
C GLY A 148 -7.27 4.31 -12.27
N THR A 149 -6.90 3.79 -11.08
CA THR A 149 -5.82 2.81 -10.95
C THR A 149 -6.37 1.43 -10.57
N ALA A 150 -5.84 0.37 -11.18
CA ALA A 150 -6.00 -1.00 -10.72
C ALA A 150 -4.75 -1.40 -9.96
N GLU A 151 -4.90 -1.91 -8.74
CA GLU A 151 -3.80 -2.36 -7.90
C GLU A 151 -4.04 -3.82 -7.50
N GLN A 152 -2.98 -4.62 -7.43
CA GLN A 152 -2.98 -5.94 -6.81
C GLN A 152 -1.61 -6.24 -6.20
N GLN A 153 -1.57 -6.88 -5.03
CA GLN A 153 -0.37 -7.37 -4.39
C GLN A 153 -0.30 -8.90 -4.36
N LYS A 154 0.90 -9.46 -4.43
CA LYS A 154 1.19 -10.89 -4.22
C LYS A 154 2.48 -11.05 -3.42
N GLU A 155 2.64 -12.20 -2.78
CA GLU A 155 3.88 -12.58 -2.10
C GLU A 155 4.51 -13.78 -2.79
N THR A 156 5.83 -13.83 -2.74
CA THR A 156 6.65 -14.97 -3.14
C THR A 156 7.40 -15.52 -1.92
N ALA A 157 8.41 -16.37 -2.15
CA ALA A 157 9.24 -16.82 -1.05
C ALA A 157 10.05 -15.64 -0.47
N THR A 158 10.57 -14.77 -1.33
CA THR A 158 11.51 -13.71 -0.95
C THR A 158 10.96 -12.29 -1.04
N SER A 159 9.90 -12.05 -1.80
CA SER A 159 9.46 -10.70 -2.15
C SER A 159 7.95 -10.50 -1.96
N ILE A 160 7.58 -9.25 -1.71
CA ILE A 160 6.22 -8.73 -1.79
C ILE A 160 6.17 -7.87 -3.06
N VAL A 161 5.23 -8.17 -3.95
CA VAL A 161 5.14 -7.54 -5.27
C VAL A 161 3.79 -6.86 -5.40
N SER A 162 3.78 -5.54 -5.56
CA SER A 162 2.57 -4.75 -5.86
C SER A 162 2.58 -4.34 -7.32
N LEU A 163 1.53 -4.72 -8.05
CA LEU A 163 1.24 -4.31 -9.40
C LEU A 163 0.27 -3.13 -9.35
N GLN A 164 0.59 -2.05 -10.05
CA GLN A 164 -0.31 -0.92 -10.27
C GLN A 164 -0.44 -0.65 -11.77
N ILE A 165 -1.66 -0.38 -12.23
CA ILE A 165 -1.95 0.05 -13.61
C ILE A 165 -2.85 1.27 -13.54
N GLY A 166 -2.30 2.43 -13.86
CA GLY A 166 -2.95 3.73 -13.69
C GLY A 166 -2.85 4.62 -14.93
N PRO A 167 -3.35 5.87 -14.82
CA PRO A 167 -3.20 6.87 -15.87
C PRO A 167 -1.73 7.05 -16.27
N LEU A 168 -1.48 7.56 -17.48
CA LEU A 168 -0.13 7.90 -17.90
C LEU A 168 0.54 8.87 -16.92
N SER A 169 1.77 8.52 -16.54
CA SER A 169 2.69 9.39 -15.81
C SER A 169 3.73 9.97 -16.78
N SER A 170 4.23 11.16 -16.45
CA SER A 170 5.29 11.79 -17.21
C SER A 170 6.63 11.17 -16.80
N MET A 171 7.26 10.46 -17.72
CA MET A 171 8.62 9.97 -17.51
C MET A 171 9.58 11.16 -17.71
N ILE A 172 10.50 11.34 -16.76
CA ILE A 172 11.48 12.43 -16.78
C ILE A 172 12.87 11.89 -16.44
N THR A 173 13.89 12.63 -16.83
CA THR A 173 15.27 12.36 -16.44
C THR A 173 15.56 12.92 -15.05
N ALA A 174 16.61 12.41 -14.39
CA ALA A 174 17.07 12.97 -13.12
C ALA A 174 17.43 14.46 -13.22
N ALA A 175 17.95 14.91 -14.37
CA ALA A 175 18.24 16.32 -14.62
C ALA A 175 16.96 17.16 -14.67
N GLN A 176 15.94 16.71 -15.40
CA GLN A 176 14.62 17.37 -15.46
C GLN A 176 13.97 17.47 -14.07
N ALA A 177 14.05 16.41 -13.28
CA ALA A 177 13.54 16.42 -11.89
C ALA A 177 14.25 17.47 -11.02
N LYS A 178 15.59 17.62 -11.15
CA LYS A 178 16.36 18.67 -10.48
C LYS A 178 15.95 20.09 -10.91
N HIS A 179 15.40 20.24 -12.11
CA HIS A 179 14.83 21.49 -12.61
C HIS A 179 13.34 21.67 -12.27
N GLY A 180 12.79 20.87 -11.36
CA GLY A 180 11.44 21.04 -10.82
C GLY A 180 10.34 20.38 -11.64
N LEU A 181 10.66 19.60 -12.67
CA LEU A 181 9.64 18.79 -13.36
C LEU A 181 9.14 17.68 -12.44
N THR A 182 7.83 17.40 -12.55
CA THR A 182 7.15 16.37 -11.78
C THR A 182 6.81 15.18 -12.66
N GLY A 183 7.03 13.97 -12.15
CA GLY A 183 6.86 12.74 -12.89
C GLY A 183 7.74 11.60 -12.35
N ASP A 184 7.81 10.51 -13.09
CA ASP A 184 8.63 9.36 -12.75
C ASP A 184 10.02 9.52 -13.33
N VAL A 185 11.00 9.55 -12.44
CA VAL A 185 12.41 9.70 -12.76
C VAL A 185 12.94 8.36 -13.23
N MET A 186 13.26 8.27 -14.53
CA MET A 186 13.91 7.09 -15.08
C MET A 186 15.31 6.92 -14.51
N VAL A 187 15.58 5.74 -13.96
CA VAL A 187 16.89 5.37 -13.43
C VAL A 187 17.72 4.83 -14.58
N GLN A 188 18.81 5.53 -14.88
CA GLN A 188 19.72 5.15 -15.95
C GLN A 188 20.36 3.79 -15.63
N THR A 189 20.20 2.82 -16.52
CA THR A 189 20.83 1.50 -16.44
C THR A 189 21.90 1.41 -17.55
N GLY A 190 23.15 1.69 -17.18
CA GLY A 190 24.28 1.74 -18.13
C GLY A 190 24.37 3.05 -18.91
N ASN A 191 24.97 3.03 -20.09
CA ASN A 191 25.27 4.24 -20.88
C ASN A 191 24.12 4.72 -21.77
N MET A 192 23.01 3.98 -21.84
CA MET A 192 21.87 4.32 -22.67
C MET A 192 20.70 4.82 -21.82
N MET A 193 20.18 6.00 -22.15
CA MET A 193 18.91 6.45 -21.58
C MET A 193 17.78 5.65 -22.22
N PRO A 194 16.85 5.09 -21.43
CA PRO A 194 15.65 4.48 -21.99
C PRO A 194 14.92 5.52 -22.83
N ALA A 195 14.64 5.19 -24.10
CA ALA A 195 13.80 6.04 -24.93
C ALA A 195 12.39 6.07 -24.33
N MET A 196 11.83 7.26 -24.15
CA MET A 196 10.42 7.40 -23.76
C MET A 196 9.54 6.90 -24.89
N ALA A 197 9.02 5.69 -24.76
CA ALA A 197 8.17 5.09 -25.77
C ALA A 197 6.79 5.80 -25.77
N MET A 198 6.58 6.68 -26.75
CA MET A 198 5.26 7.30 -26.99
C MET A 198 4.30 6.33 -27.69
N THR A 199 4.83 5.23 -28.22
CA THR A 199 4.07 4.16 -28.83
C THR A 199 4.53 2.80 -28.31
N ASP A 200 3.58 1.86 -28.22
CA ASP A 200 3.78 0.47 -27.87
C ASP A 200 3.23 -0.37 -29.03
N HIS A 201 4.12 -1.09 -29.73
CA HIS A 201 3.81 -1.80 -30.98
C HIS A 201 3.06 -0.94 -32.02
N GLY A 202 3.44 0.33 -32.16
CA GLY A 202 2.83 1.27 -33.10
C GLY A 202 1.49 1.88 -32.65
N GLN A 203 0.98 1.48 -31.48
CA GLN A 203 -0.21 2.08 -30.87
C GLN A 203 0.22 3.16 -29.88
N LYS A 204 -0.56 4.24 -29.77
CA LYS A 204 -0.32 5.27 -28.76
C LYS A 204 -0.49 4.67 -27.35
N VAL A 205 0.53 4.85 -26.50
CA VAL A 205 0.44 4.45 -25.08
C VAL A 205 -0.68 5.22 -24.38
N ASN A 206 -1.37 4.58 -23.45
CA ASN A 206 -2.55 5.15 -22.80
C ASN A 206 -2.71 4.82 -21.31
N MET A 207 -1.84 3.97 -20.76
CA MET A 207 -1.78 3.64 -19.34
C MET A 207 -0.32 3.51 -18.91
N HIS A 208 -0.06 3.69 -17.61
CA HIS A 208 1.23 3.38 -17.00
C HIS A 208 1.10 2.11 -16.15
N LEU A 209 2.01 1.16 -16.33
CA LEU A 209 2.10 -0.05 -15.52
C LEU A 209 3.35 0.04 -14.66
N GLU A 210 3.17 -0.17 -13.36
CA GLU A 210 4.22 -0.14 -12.35
C GLU A 210 4.24 -1.43 -11.54
N LEU A 211 5.44 -1.87 -11.20
CA LEU A 211 5.70 -3.01 -10.33
C LEU A 211 6.60 -2.56 -9.19
N HIS A 212 6.05 -2.49 -7.99
CA HIS A 212 6.79 -2.21 -6.76
C HIS A 212 7.20 -3.55 -6.15
N VAL A 213 8.50 -3.71 -5.88
CA VAL A 213 9.05 -4.95 -5.31
C VAL A 213 9.70 -4.63 -3.98
N PHE A 214 9.27 -5.34 -2.94
CA PHE A 214 9.80 -5.20 -1.59
C PHE A 214 10.34 -6.54 -1.10
N SER A 215 11.42 -6.52 -0.33
CA SER A 215 11.90 -7.70 0.38
C SER A 215 10.84 -8.14 1.39
N ARG A 216 10.48 -9.42 1.37
CA ARG A 216 9.53 -9.98 2.33
C ARG A 216 10.10 -10.03 3.75
N GLN A 217 11.43 -10.19 3.87
CA GLN A 217 12.10 -10.27 5.17
C GLN A 217 12.15 -8.92 5.88
N THR A 218 12.42 -7.84 5.14
CA THR A 218 12.69 -6.52 5.74
C THR A 218 11.63 -5.47 5.42
N GLY A 219 10.77 -5.71 4.43
CA GLY A 219 9.83 -4.71 3.90
C GLY A 219 10.49 -3.57 3.12
N ALA A 220 11.81 -3.63 2.91
CA ALA A 220 12.57 -2.63 2.16
C ALA A 220 12.33 -2.78 0.64
N VAL A 221 12.44 -1.69 -0.12
CA VAL A 221 12.33 -1.72 -1.59
C VAL A 221 13.53 -2.46 -2.20
N GLU A 222 13.28 -3.32 -3.19
CA GLU A 222 14.32 -4.06 -3.89
C GLU A 222 14.76 -3.33 -5.16
N LEU A 223 16.04 -2.98 -5.22
CA LEU A 223 16.66 -2.21 -6.30
C LEU A 223 17.44 -3.12 -7.26
N GLY A 224 17.66 -2.64 -8.49
CA GLY A 224 18.54 -3.31 -9.45
C GLY A 224 18.01 -4.63 -10.02
N LEU A 225 16.71 -4.89 -9.88
CA LEU A 225 16.05 -6.03 -10.52
C LEU A 225 15.83 -5.76 -12.01
N MET A 226 15.56 -6.82 -12.77
CA MET A 226 15.13 -6.75 -14.16
C MET A 226 13.91 -7.65 -14.37
N PRO A 227 12.73 -7.23 -13.87
CA PRO A 227 11.54 -8.06 -14.00
C PRO A 227 11.12 -8.18 -15.46
N LYS A 228 10.74 -9.40 -15.87
CA LYS A 228 10.04 -9.60 -17.15
C LYS A 228 8.55 -9.51 -16.88
N ILE A 229 7.88 -8.60 -17.56
CA ILE A 229 6.46 -8.32 -17.37
C ILE A 229 5.73 -8.64 -18.67
N GLU A 230 4.73 -9.51 -18.61
CA GLU A 230 3.88 -9.90 -19.72
C GLU A 230 2.43 -9.64 -19.35
N LEU A 231 1.76 -8.82 -20.15
CA LEU A 231 0.35 -8.52 -20.04
C LEU A 231 -0.44 -9.38 -21.04
N ILE A 232 -1.39 -10.17 -20.56
CA ILE A 232 -2.18 -11.11 -21.39
C ILE A 232 -3.64 -10.70 -21.33
N SER A 233 -4.23 -10.34 -22.46
CA SER A 233 -5.67 -10.09 -22.53
C SER A 233 -6.43 -11.39 -22.27
N GLU A 234 -7.28 -11.42 -21.26
CA GLU A 234 -8.09 -12.62 -20.98
C GLU A 234 -9.17 -12.85 -22.03
N LYS A 235 -9.55 -11.80 -22.78
CA LYS A 235 -10.54 -11.91 -23.87
C LYS A 235 -9.94 -12.51 -25.13
N THR A 236 -8.72 -12.11 -25.52
CA THR A 236 -8.14 -12.46 -26.83
C THR A 236 -6.94 -13.38 -26.73
N GLY A 237 -6.37 -13.59 -25.55
CA GLY A 237 -5.12 -14.32 -25.34
C GLY A 237 -3.87 -13.60 -25.86
N VAL A 238 -4.00 -12.40 -26.44
CA VAL A 238 -2.87 -11.62 -26.96
C VAL A 238 -1.94 -11.22 -25.81
N LYS A 239 -0.65 -11.43 -26.04
CA LYS A 239 0.44 -11.16 -25.11
C LYS A 239 1.16 -9.88 -25.53
N THR A 240 1.35 -8.97 -24.59
CA THR A 240 2.17 -7.77 -24.73
C THR A 240 3.33 -7.86 -23.74
N ILE A 241 4.56 -7.77 -24.24
CA ILE A 241 5.75 -7.72 -23.37
C ILE A 241 5.99 -6.26 -23.00
N VAL A 242 5.97 -5.97 -21.70
CA VAL A 242 6.21 -4.62 -21.21
C VAL A 242 7.71 -4.43 -21.00
N GLN A 243 8.30 -3.45 -21.67
CA GLN A 243 9.70 -3.09 -21.48
C GLN A 243 9.90 -2.47 -20.10
N SER A 244 10.41 -3.25 -19.15
CA SER A 244 10.56 -2.80 -17.77
C SER A 244 11.73 -1.83 -17.61
N VAL A 245 11.43 -0.61 -17.15
CA VAL A 245 12.41 0.43 -16.81
C VAL A 245 12.32 0.72 -15.31
N PRO A 246 13.45 0.76 -14.57
CA PRO A 246 13.45 1.19 -13.18
C PRO A 246 13.20 2.70 -13.07
N MET A 247 12.30 3.09 -12.18
CA MET A 247 11.83 4.46 -12.01
C MET A 247 11.54 4.77 -10.53
N TYR A 248 11.41 6.05 -10.20
CA TYR A 248 10.85 6.50 -8.92
C TYR A 248 10.16 7.85 -9.08
N SER A 249 9.09 8.13 -8.34
CA SER A 249 8.46 9.46 -8.38
C SER A 249 9.41 10.56 -7.94
N SER A 250 9.50 11.66 -8.69
CA SER A 250 10.31 12.83 -8.30
C SER A 250 9.84 13.49 -7.00
N LYS A 251 8.58 13.25 -6.58
CA LYS A 251 8.02 13.74 -5.33
C LYS A 251 8.38 12.87 -4.13
N THR A 252 8.38 11.54 -4.31
CA THR A 252 8.58 10.59 -3.20
C THR A 252 10.02 10.10 -3.08
N GLY A 253 10.74 10.02 -4.19
CA GLY A 253 12.11 9.50 -4.26
C GLY A 253 12.16 7.97 -4.20
N ILE A 254 13.31 7.44 -3.76
CA ILE A 254 13.60 5.99 -3.67
C ILE A 254 12.55 5.15 -2.92
N PRO A 255 11.82 5.63 -1.89
CA PRO A 255 10.74 4.84 -1.29
C PRO A 255 9.62 4.43 -2.26
N ASP A 256 9.51 5.10 -3.41
CA ASP A 256 8.58 4.83 -4.50
C ASP A 256 9.26 4.12 -5.69
N TYR A 257 10.42 3.50 -5.47
CA TYR A 257 11.14 2.84 -6.55
C TYR A 257 10.35 1.64 -7.10
N HIS A 258 10.15 1.63 -8.41
CA HIS A 258 9.35 0.65 -9.11
C HIS A 258 9.91 0.34 -10.51
N TYR A 259 9.34 -0.69 -11.13
CA TYR A 259 9.72 -1.15 -12.46
C TYR A 259 8.50 -1.13 -13.37
N GLY A 260 8.59 -0.47 -14.53
CA GLY A 260 7.39 -0.23 -15.30
C GLY A 260 7.62 0.41 -16.65
N ASN A 261 6.52 0.69 -17.34
CA ASN A 261 6.51 1.54 -18.54
C ASN A 261 5.09 1.95 -18.91
N ALA A 262 5.01 2.92 -19.83
CA ALA A 262 3.79 3.20 -20.56
C ALA A 262 3.43 2.02 -21.49
N VAL A 263 2.14 1.68 -21.54
CA VAL A 263 1.60 0.57 -22.33
C VAL A 263 0.37 1.01 -23.11
N ALA A 264 0.15 0.40 -24.28
CA ALA A 264 -1.06 0.60 -25.07
C ALA A 264 -2.04 -0.56 -24.82
N VAL A 265 -3.11 -0.28 -24.08
CA VAL A 265 -4.08 -1.31 -23.66
C VAL A 265 -5.51 -0.91 -24.00
N LYS A 266 -6.37 -1.92 -24.20
CA LYS A 266 -7.82 -1.72 -24.35
C LYS A 266 -8.52 -2.01 -23.02
N PRO A 267 -9.73 -1.47 -22.79
CA PRO A 267 -10.54 -1.89 -21.66
C PRO A 267 -10.78 -3.40 -21.68
N GLY A 268 -10.64 -4.06 -20.54
CA GLY A 268 -10.80 -5.51 -20.42
C GLY A 268 -10.17 -6.07 -19.14
N ARG A 269 -10.27 -7.39 -18.99
CA ARG A 269 -9.55 -8.13 -17.95
C ARG A 269 -8.25 -8.68 -18.51
N TYR A 270 -7.23 -8.69 -17.65
CA TYR A 270 -5.90 -9.13 -17.99
C TYR A 270 -5.32 -10.05 -16.93
N THR A 271 -4.50 -10.99 -17.38
CA THR A 271 -3.54 -11.69 -16.55
C THR A 271 -2.17 -11.03 -16.75
N VAL A 272 -1.50 -10.65 -15.67
CA VAL A 272 -0.12 -10.13 -15.68
C VAL A 272 0.81 -11.19 -15.12
N ASN A 273 1.69 -11.70 -15.97
CA ASN A 273 2.78 -12.57 -15.55
C ASN A 273 4.01 -11.70 -15.27
N VAL A 274 4.60 -11.89 -14.10
CA VAL A 274 5.83 -11.22 -13.69
C VAL A 274 6.86 -12.28 -13.34
N GLN A 275 8.07 -12.14 -13.89
CA GLN A 275 9.21 -12.96 -13.51
C GLN A 275 10.31 -12.09 -12.91
N ILE A 276 10.69 -12.39 -11.66
CA ILE A 276 11.79 -11.74 -10.94
C ILE A 276 12.83 -12.83 -10.64
N GLY A 277 13.94 -12.83 -11.38
CA GLY A 277 14.90 -13.92 -11.31
C GLY A 277 14.26 -15.29 -11.58
N LYS A 278 14.21 -16.16 -10.56
CA LYS A 278 13.59 -17.48 -10.62
C LYS A 278 12.13 -17.51 -10.14
N GLU A 279 11.66 -16.45 -9.51
CA GLU A 279 10.30 -16.38 -9.00
C GLU A 279 9.32 -15.93 -10.09
N LYS A 280 8.14 -16.56 -10.11
CA LYS A 280 7.06 -16.23 -11.04
C LYS A 280 5.82 -15.84 -10.25
N ILE A 281 5.29 -14.66 -10.55
CA ILE A 281 4.07 -14.13 -9.98
C ILE A 281 3.03 -14.01 -11.08
N VAL A 282 1.76 -14.31 -10.75
CA VAL A 282 0.64 -14.18 -11.66
C VAL A 282 -0.46 -13.36 -10.98
N PHE A 283 -0.75 -12.20 -11.54
CA PHE A 283 -1.90 -11.36 -11.20
C PHE A 283 -3.02 -11.68 -12.18
N ARG A 284 -4.19 -12.11 -11.70
CA ARG A 284 -5.31 -12.52 -12.56
C ARG A 284 -6.47 -11.54 -12.44
N GLY A 285 -7.27 -11.45 -13.50
CA GLY A 285 -8.48 -10.64 -13.49
C GLY A 285 -8.23 -9.15 -13.26
N VAL A 286 -7.04 -8.65 -13.60
CA VAL A 286 -6.69 -7.22 -13.50
C VAL A 286 -7.59 -6.46 -14.46
N LEU A 287 -8.51 -5.66 -13.92
CA LEU A 287 -9.53 -4.98 -14.70
C LEU A 287 -9.06 -3.59 -15.10
N ILE A 288 -8.97 -3.34 -16.40
CA ILE A 288 -8.73 -2.03 -16.98
C ILE A 288 -10.05 -1.54 -17.56
N THR A 289 -10.54 -0.40 -17.10
CA THR A 289 -11.83 0.16 -17.55
C THR A 289 -11.64 1.30 -18.55
N LYS A 290 -12.70 1.64 -19.29
CA LYS A 290 -12.70 2.84 -20.15
C LYS A 290 -12.41 4.10 -19.36
N ALA A 291 -12.96 4.21 -18.15
CA ALA A 291 -12.78 5.37 -17.28
C ALA A 291 -11.30 5.58 -16.91
N MET A 292 -10.56 4.50 -16.66
CA MET A 292 -9.12 4.55 -16.38
C MET A 292 -8.33 5.12 -17.57
N ILE A 293 -8.59 4.60 -18.77
CA ILE A 293 -7.91 5.04 -20.01
C ILE A 293 -8.25 6.49 -20.36
N SER A 294 -9.49 6.92 -20.12
CA SER A 294 -9.92 8.30 -20.35
C SER A 294 -9.49 9.28 -19.26
N GLY A 295 -8.90 8.77 -18.16
CA GLY A 295 -8.39 9.61 -17.09
C GLY A 295 -7.40 10.61 -17.66
N LYS A 296 -7.61 11.90 -17.41
CA LYS A 296 -6.62 12.91 -17.80
C LYS A 296 -5.28 12.51 -17.18
N ALA A 297 -4.24 12.45 -17.99
CA ALA A 297 -2.88 12.32 -17.49
C ALA A 297 -2.68 13.34 -16.37
N SER A 298 -1.97 12.94 -15.31
CA SER A 298 -1.66 13.87 -14.22
C SER A 298 -0.99 15.12 -14.82
N PRO A 299 -1.35 16.35 -14.42
CA PRO A 299 -0.95 17.60 -15.12
C PRO A 299 0.56 17.93 -15.21
N GLY A 300 1.47 16.98 -14.98
CA GLY A 300 2.91 17.15 -15.21
C GLY A 300 3.19 17.23 -16.72
N GLY A 301 3.20 18.45 -17.25
CA GLY A 301 3.15 18.77 -18.69
C GLY A 301 4.16 18.05 -19.59
N MET A 302 3.63 17.43 -20.65
CA MET A 302 4.34 17.16 -21.91
C MET A 302 4.03 18.21 -22.99
N THR A 303 3.66 19.44 -22.62
CA THR A 303 3.38 20.53 -23.58
C THR A 303 4.64 21.18 -24.18
N GLY A 304 5.85 20.69 -23.87
CA GLY A 304 7.11 21.38 -24.20
C GLY A 304 8.03 20.74 -25.25
N MET A 305 7.73 19.57 -25.83
CA MET A 305 8.69 18.86 -26.71
C MET A 305 8.40 18.97 -28.22
N GLY A 306 7.42 19.76 -28.64
CA GLY A 306 7.14 19.98 -30.06
C GLY A 306 7.90 21.17 -30.65
N ASN A 307 9.21 21.06 -30.90
CA ASN A 307 9.97 21.79 -31.96
C ASN A 307 11.49 21.78 -31.73
N MET A 308 12.17 20.66 -31.97
CA MET A 308 13.64 20.67 -32.14
C MET A 308 14.10 19.97 -33.44
N SER A 309 13.27 19.97 -34.48
CA SER A 309 13.63 19.48 -35.82
C SER A 309 14.26 20.55 -36.72
N GLY A 310 14.89 21.59 -36.17
CA GLY A 310 15.25 22.81 -36.91
C GLY A 310 16.70 23.31 -36.82
N MET A 311 17.66 22.54 -36.29
CA MET A 311 19.07 22.97 -36.25
C MET A 311 20.00 21.89 -36.83
N SER A 312 19.89 21.69 -38.15
CA SER A 312 20.98 21.17 -38.97
C SER A 312 21.20 22.17 -40.10
N GLY A 313 22.11 23.12 -39.89
CA GLY A 313 22.42 24.14 -40.88
C GLY A 313 23.16 25.32 -40.28
N MET A 314 24.41 25.11 -39.87
CA MET A 314 25.53 26.06 -39.92
C MET A 314 26.83 25.27 -39.68
#